data_AF-A0AA88Y9Z4-F1
#
_entry.id   AF-A0AA88Y9Z4-F1
#
_cell.length_a   1.000
_cell.length_b   1.000
_cell.length_c   1.000
_cell.angle_alpha   90.00
_cell.angle_beta   90.00
_cell.angle_gamma   90.00
#
_symmetry.space_group_name_H-M   'P 1'
#
loop_
_entity.id
_entity.type
_entity.pdbx_description
1 polymer ?
#
loop_
_entity_poly.entity_id
_entity_poly.type
_entity_poly.pdbx_seq_one_letter_code
_entity_poly.pdbx_strand_id
1 'polypeptide(L)'
;IICLQGEQSIVQDKLVFKSIATNGIGYREVREYLTGSHYLYFIFMTRCYNTYVESMLQQLSGSEPKPDVIVINSCLWDLTRYGDNAIPQYKENLSKLFGKLAELFPDTLVIWATNPPIATNPKGGVFVPETEHLKCQMELNVIEANFCARELAAEHGHDVLDLHYYLRHQIHRRAEDGIHWDMTGHRRMSNLLLSNVFYFDFCFLRYFNDLAINFFQGHFLGHIMNK
;
A
#
# COMPACT_ATOMS: atom_id res chain seq x y z
N ILE A 1 9.54 1.91 7.52
CA ILE A 1 10.52 0.81 7.67
C ILE A 1 10.43 0.04 6.36
N ILE A 2 11.56 -0.37 5.76
CA ILE A 2 11.74 -0.70 4.31
C ILE A 2 12.02 0.56 3.45
N CYS A 3 12.87 0.39 2.43
CA CYS A 3 13.47 1.38 1.51
C CYS A 3 12.51 2.17 0.61
N LEU A 4 13.04 3.25 0.02
CA LEU A 4 12.47 3.91 -1.16
C LEU A 4 12.54 3.00 -2.40
N GLN A 5 11.60 3.21 -3.33
CA GLN A 5 11.70 2.67 -4.68
C GLN A 5 13.05 3.10 -5.29
N GLY A 6 13.90 2.12 -5.60
CA GLY A 6 15.17 2.37 -6.28
C GLY A 6 16.43 2.21 -5.42
N GLU A 7 16.36 2.33 -4.08
CA GLU A 7 17.53 2.28 -3.18
C GLU A 7 18.20 0.89 -3.13
N GLN A 8 19.43 0.82 -2.62
CA GLN A 8 20.12 -0.46 -2.43
C GLN A 8 19.77 -1.12 -1.09
N SER A 9 19.88 -0.40 0.04
CA SER A 9 19.37 -0.87 1.34
C SER A 9 19.19 0.24 2.39
N ILE A 10 18.31 -0.01 3.37
CA ILE A 10 18.05 0.77 4.59
C ILE A 10 17.88 -0.23 5.75
N VAL A 11 18.60 -0.01 6.85
CA VAL A 11 18.51 -0.80 8.11
C VAL A 11 18.60 -2.31 7.84
N GLN A 12 19.58 -2.73 7.03
CA GLN A 12 19.86 -4.15 6.73
C GLN A 12 18.73 -4.91 6.00
N ASP A 13 17.79 -4.23 5.35
CA ASP A 13 16.90 -4.91 4.39
C ASP A 13 17.71 -5.48 3.20
N LYS A 14 17.14 -6.52 2.60
CA LYS A 14 17.69 -7.22 1.44
C LYS A 14 16.72 -7.06 0.27
N LEU A 15 17.24 -6.55 -0.84
CA LEU A 15 16.55 -6.54 -2.11
C LEU A 15 16.51 -7.97 -2.68
N VAL A 16 15.31 -8.56 -2.73
CA VAL A 16 15.09 -9.94 -3.22
C VAL A 16 14.93 -9.94 -4.74
N PHE A 17 14.15 -8.99 -5.26
CA PHE A 17 13.91 -8.84 -6.70
C PHE A 17 13.68 -7.38 -7.06
N LYS A 18 14.10 -6.98 -8.26
CA LYS A 18 13.84 -5.65 -8.83
C LYS A 18 13.83 -5.72 -10.35
N SER A 19 12.73 -5.32 -10.97
CA SER A 19 12.68 -5.08 -12.42
C SER A 19 13.38 -3.76 -12.79
N ILE A 20 13.59 -3.50 -14.09
CA ILE A 20 14.03 -2.19 -14.57
C ILE A 20 13.05 -1.12 -14.08
N ALA A 21 13.58 -0.06 -13.45
CA ALA A 21 12.79 1.06 -12.97
C ALA A 21 12.12 1.78 -14.15
N THR A 22 10.78 1.79 -14.14
CA THR A 22 9.95 2.44 -15.16
C THR A 22 8.74 3.06 -14.49
N ASN A 23 8.23 4.16 -15.06
CA ASN A 23 6.88 4.65 -14.77
C ASN A 23 5.85 3.79 -15.50
N GLY A 24 5.98 2.45 -15.46
CA GLY A 24 5.13 1.50 -16.19
C GLY A 24 4.31 0.62 -15.26
N ILE A 25 3.31 -0.06 -15.81
CA ILE A 25 2.51 -1.06 -15.07
C ILE A 25 3.26 -2.37 -14.78
N GLY A 26 4.49 -2.52 -15.30
CA GLY A 26 5.32 -3.72 -15.15
C GLY A 26 6.38 -3.64 -14.06
N TYR A 27 6.49 -2.53 -13.31
CA TYR A 27 7.48 -2.42 -12.24
C TYR A 27 7.15 -3.37 -11.08
N ARG A 28 8.17 -4.10 -10.62
CA ARG A 28 8.10 -5.04 -9.50
C ARG A 28 9.36 -4.87 -8.66
N GLU A 29 9.18 -4.82 -7.35
CA GLU A 29 10.24 -4.73 -6.37
C GLU A 29 9.83 -5.55 -5.15
N VAL A 30 10.70 -6.45 -4.70
CA VAL A 30 10.47 -7.32 -3.55
C VAL A 30 11.65 -7.16 -2.60
N ARG A 31 11.35 -6.90 -1.34
CA ARG A 31 12.35 -6.73 -0.27
C ARG A 31 11.96 -7.58 0.92
N GLU A 32 12.98 -8.02 1.65
CA GLU A 32 12.82 -8.72 2.92
C GLU A 32 13.72 -8.08 3.97
N TYR A 33 13.27 -8.08 5.22
CA TYR A 33 14.09 -7.73 6.38
C TYR A 33 13.83 -8.75 7.48
N LEU A 34 14.89 -9.41 7.94
CA LEU A 34 14.81 -10.50 8.90
C LEU A 34 15.72 -10.20 10.09
N THR A 35 15.16 -10.35 11.28
CA THR A 35 15.89 -10.37 12.56
C THR A 35 15.62 -11.69 13.26
N GLY A 36 16.24 -11.94 14.42
CA GLY A 36 15.94 -13.13 15.23
C GLY A 36 14.53 -13.19 15.82
N SER A 37 13.70 -12.15 15.62
CA SER A 37 12.36 -12.05 16.21
C SER A 37 11.37 -11.20 15.39
N HIS A 38 11.64 -10.98 14.09
CA HIS A 38 10.74 -10.27 13.16
C HIS A 38 11.15 -10.57 11.72
N TYR A 39 10.20 -10.91 10.88
CA TYR A 39 10.30 -11.01 9.43
C TYR A 39 9.32 -10.04 8.76
N LEU A 40 9.87 -9.12 7.97
CA LEU A 40 9.14 -8.15 7.17
C LEU A 40 9.31 -8.50 5.70
N TYR A 41 8.20 -8.73 5.00
CA TYR A 41 8.18 -8.90 3.54
C TYR A 41 7.48 -7.70 2.88
N PHE A 42 8.06 -7.19 1.79
CA PHE A 42 7.53 -6.05 1.05
C PHE A 42 7.42 -6.38 -0.42
N ILE A 43 6.27 -6.05 -1.01
CA ILE A 43 5.98 -6.27 -2.42
C ILE A 43 5.43 -4.97 -3.00
N PHE A 44 6.18 -4.35 -3.90
CA PHE A 44 5.67 -3.26 -4.71
C PHE A 44 4.71 -3.80 -5.76
N MET A 45 3.50 -3.26 -5.80
CA MET A 45 2.50 -3.52 -6.84
C MET A 45 2.16 -2.25 -7.62
N THR A 46 1.71 -2.43 -8.86
CA THR A 46 1.15 -1.37 -9.71
C THR A 46 -0.37 -1.49 -9.85
N ARG A 47 -0.99 -2.51 -9.26
CA ARG A 47 -2.42 -2.81 -9.32
C ARG A 47 -2.85 -3.55 -8.07
N CYS A 48 -4.03 -3.27 -7.52
CA CYS A 48 -4.55 -3.96 -6.33
C CYS A 48 -4.72 -5.46 -6.57
N TYR A 49 -5.16 -5.86 -7.76
CA TYR A 49 -5.26 -7.26 -8.16
C TYR A 49 -4.90 -7.46 -9.63
N ASN A 50 -4.09 -8.49 -9.88
CA ASN A 50 -3.80 -9.08 -11.19
C ASN A 50 -3.16 -10.46 -10.97
N THR A 51 -2.82 -11.16 -12.06
CA THR A 51 -2.17 -12.48 -12.01
C THR A 51 -0.82 -12.48 -11.26
N TYR A 52 -0.10 -11.35 -11.21
CA TYR A 52 1.12 -11.24 -10.41
C TYR A 52 0.79 -11.18 -8.91
N VAL A 53 -0.14 -10.31 -8.48
CA VAL A 53 -0.58 -10.24 -7.08
C VAL A 53 -1.15 -11.58 -6.62
N GLU A 54 -2.00 -12.22 -7.43
CA GLU A 54 -2.53 -13.56 -7.14
C GLU A 54 -1.42 -14.60 -6.94
N SER A 55 -0.41 -14.62 -7.81
CA SER A 55 0.73 -15.54 -7.65
C SER A 55 1.55 -15.27 -6.38
N MET A 56 1.69 -14.01 -5.96
CA MET A 56 2.37 -13.66 -4.72
C MET A 56 1.55 -14.08 -3.49
N LEU A 57 0.22 -13.86 -3.49
CA LEU A 57 -0.66 -14.31 -2.42
C LEU A 57 -0.65 -15.84 -2.27
N GLN A 58 -0.71 -16.58 -3.38
CA GLN A 58 -0.58 -18.04 -3.37
C GLN A 58 0.78 -18.48 -2.78
N GLN A 59 1.89 -17.88 -3.24
CA GLN A 59 3.23 -18.18 -2.70
C GLN A 59 3.33 -17.93 -1.18
N LEU A 60 2.75 -16.83 -0.70
CA LEU A 60 2.76 -16.45 0.73
C LEU A 60 1.84 -17.33 1.59
N SER A 61 0.71 -17.79 1.04
CA SER A 61 -0.19 -18.70 1.75
C SER A 61 0.41 -20.11 1.97
N GLY A 62 1.37 -20.48 1.12
CA GLY A 62 2.12 -21.73 1.19
C GLY A 62 3.54 -21.61 1.76
N SER A 63 3.96 -20.44 2.24
CA SER A 63 5.26 -20.26 2.90
C SER A 63 5.19 -20.51 4.40
N GLU A 64 6.31 -20.93 4.99
CA GLU A 64 6.50 -21.00 6.43
C GLU A 64 7.68 -20.10 6.87
N PRO A 65 7.52 -19.22 7.87
CA PRO A 65 6.27 -18.94 8.58
C PRO A 65 5.22 -18.28 7.66
N LYS A 66 3.94 -18.46 7.99
CA LYS A 66 2.86 -17.66 7.41
C LYS A 66 2.87 -16.23 7.98
N PRO A 67 2.29 -15.24 7.27
CA PRO A 67 2.17 -13.89 7.79
C PRO A 67 1.13 -13.78 8.92
N ASP A 68 1.51 -13.22 10.07
CA ASP A 68 0.56 -12.86 11.15
C ASP A 68 -0.25 -11.60 10.80
N VAL A 69 0.34 -10.71 9.99
CA VAL A 69 -0.26 -9.45 9.53
C VAL A 69 -0.06 -9.31 8.02
N ILE A 70 -1.02 -8.68 7.33
CA ILE A 70 -0.92 -8.23 5.94
C ILE A 70 -1.46 -6.79 5.88
N VAL A 71 -0.69 -5.86 5.31
CA VAL A 71 -1.06 -4.45 5.16
C VAL A 71 -1.07 -4.11 3.68
N ILE A 72 -2.18 -3.56 3.18
CA ILE A 72 -2.34 -3.26 1.75
C ILE A 72 -2.81 -1.82 1.53
N ASN A 73 -2.18 -1.14 0.58
CA ASN A 73 -2.55 0.19 0.09
C ASN A 73 -2.39 0.22 -1.43
N SER A 74 -3.50 0.49 -2.14
CA SER A 74 -3.52 0.55 -3.60
C SER A 74 -4.61 1.50 -4.05
N CYS A 75 -4.30 2.49 -4.90
CA CYS A 75 -5.26 3.48 -5.36
C CYS A 75 -4.79 4.18 -6.65
N LEU A 76 -3.88 5.16 -6.56
CA LEU A 76 -3.60 6.08 -7.68
C LEU A 76 -3.22 5.38 -8.99
N TRP A 77 -2.41 4.33 -8.92
CA TRP A 77 -1.96 3.61 -10.12
C TRP A 77 -3.08 2.74 -10.72
N ASP A 78 -3.97 2.19 -9.89
CA ASP A 78 -5.19 1.53 -10.37
C ASP A 78 -6.09 2.51 -11.13
N LEU A 79 -6.26 3.73 -10.62
CA LEU A 79 -7.16 4.75 -11.18
C LEU A 79 -6.64 5.41 -12.46
N THR A 80 -5.32 5.47 -12.69
CA THR A 80 -4.75 6.27 -13.80
C THR A 80 -3.95 5.50 -14.85
N ARG A 81 -3.64 4.20 -14.64
CA ARG A 81 -2.68 3.47 -15.51
C ARG A 81 -3.25 2.28 -16.27
N TYR A 82 -4.56 2.03 -16.18
CA TYR A 82 -5.23 0.90 -16.82
C TYR A 82 -6.28 1.31 -17.87
N GLY A 83 -6.13 2.50 -18.46
CA GLY A 83 -7.00 3.05 -19.50
C GLY A 83 -8.39 3.44 -18.99
N ASP A 84 -9.33 3.67 -19.89
CA ASP A 84 -10.66 4.24 -19.58
C ASP A 84 -11.48 3.37 -18.60
N ASN A 85 -11.22 2.06 -18.55
CA ASN A 85 -11.86 1.11 -17.65
C ASN A 85 -11.16 0.98 -16.28
N ALA A 86 -10.16 1.82 -15.97
CA ALA A 86 -9.40 1.81 -14.73
C ALA A 86 -10.29 1.83 -13.47
N ILE A 87 -11.21 2.79 -13.36
CA ILE A 87 -12.05 2.98 -12.17
C ILE A 87 -13.06 1.82 -11.97
N PRO A 88 -13.83 1.37 -13.00
CA PRO A 88 -14.68 0.18 -12.87
C PRO A 88 -13.88 -1.07 -12.49
N GLN A 89 -12.75 -1.32 -13.18
CA GLN A 89 -11.93 -2.49 -12.90
C GLN A 89 -11.29 -2.45 -11.51
N TYR A 90 -10.98 -1.26 -10.96
CA TYR A 90 -10.48 -1.14 -9.59
C TYR A 90 -11.47 -1.74 -8.58
N LYS A 91 -12.77 -1.42 -8.71
CA LYS A 91 -13.82 -1.96 -7.82
C LYS A 91 -13.95 -3.48 -7.93
N GLU A 92 -13.92 -4.04 -9.15
CA GLU A 92 -13.90 -5.49 -9.34
C GLU A 92 -12.64 -6.16 -8.77
N ASN A 93 -11.49 -5.52 -8.91
CA ASN A 93 -10.21 -6.05 -8.46
C ASN A 93 -10.08 -6.01 -6.93
N LEU A 94 -10.63 -4.99 -6.27
CA LEU A 94 -10.77 -4.95 -4.81
C LEU A 94 -11.59 -6.13 -4.29
N SER A 95 -12.76 -6.40 -4.88
CA SER A 95 -13.58 -7.56 -4.48
C SER A 95 -12.84 -8.89 -4.66
N LYS A 96 -12.13 -9.09 -5.79
CA LYS A 96 -11.29 -10.28 -6.03
C LYS A 96 -10.16 -10.40 -5.01
N LEU A 97 -9.48 -9.28 -4.70
CA LEU A 97 -8.40 -9.21 -3.72
C LEU A 97 -8.88 -9.58 -2.32
N PHE A 98 -9.94 -8.94 -1.83
CA PHE A 98 -10.46 -9.17 -0.49
C PHE A 98 -11.04 -10.57 -0.32
N GLY A 99 -11.72 -11.11 -1.34
CA GLY A 99 -12.14 -12.51 -1.37
C GLY A 99 -10.95 -13.48 -1.26
N LYS A 100 -9.88 -13.23 -2.03
CA LYS A 100 -8.65 -14.07 -1.97
C LYS A 100 -7.88 -13.95 -0.67
N LEU A 101 -7.88 -12.78 -0.02
CA LEU A 101 -7.26 -12.61 1.29
C LEU A 101 -8.00 -13.42 2.36
N ALA A 102 -9.33 -13.36 2.38
CA ALA A 102 -10.16 -14.15 3.30
C ALA A 102 -10.05 -15.67 3.04
N GLU A 103 -9.89 -16.09 1.78
CA GLU A 103 -9.68 -17.50 1.40
C GLU A 103 -8.30 -18.04 1.84
N LEU A 104 -7.23 -17.27 1.60
CA LEU A 104 -5.85 -17.74 1.72
C LEU A 104 -5.22 -17.48 3.11
N PHE A 105 -5.75 -16.51 3.86
CA PHE A 105 -5.16 -16.02 5.11
C PHE A 105 -6.22 -15.86 6.23
N PRO A 106 -6.98 -16.91 6.58
CA PRO A 106 -8.09 -16.83 7.55
C PRO A 106 -7.65 -16.50 8.99
N ASP A 107 -6.40 -16.79 9.34
CA ASP A 107 -5.83 -16.57 10.68
C ASP A 107 -4.90 -15.34 10.76
N THR A 108 -4.86 -14.52 9.70
CA THR A 108 -3.96 -13.36 9.54
C THR A 108 -4.72 -12.04 9.72
N LEU A 109 -4.14 -11.08 10.43
CA LEU A 109 -4.67 -9.72 10.52
C LEU A 109 -4.45 -8.96 9.20
N VAL A 110 -5.49 -8.87 8.36
CA VAL A 110 -5.46 -8.12 7.09
C VAL A 110 -5.96 -6.68 7.31
N ILE A 111 -5.12 -5.69 7.01
CA ILE A 111 -5.39 -4.25 7.17
C ILE A 111 -5.32 -3.57 5.80
N TRP A 112 -6.44 -3.01 5.34
CA TRP A 112 -6.48 -2.09 4.21
C TRP A 112 -6.19 -0.65 4.67
N ALA A 113 -5.05 -0.10 4.28
CA ALA A 113 -4.73 1.31 4.48
C ALA A 113 -5.27 2.15 3.31
N THR A 114 -6.14 3.13 3.60
CA THR A 114 -6.69 4.04 2.57
C THR A 114 -5.60 4.95 1.99
N ASN A 115 -5.79 5.47 0.77
CA ASN A 115 -4.87 6.44 0.18
C ASN A 115 -4.95 7.79 0.94
N PRO A 116 -3.82 8.34 1.41
CA PRO A 116 -3.79 9.68 2.03
C PRO A 116 -4.44 10.78 1.17
N PRO A 117 -4.79 11.94 1.75
CA PRO A 117 -5.36 13.04 0.98
C PRO A 117 -4.32 13.62 0.01
N ILE A 118 -4.64 13.69 -1.27
CA ILE A 118 -3.79 14.30 -2.30
C ILE A 118 -4.16 15.77 -2.56
N ALA A 119 -3.34 16.50 -3.29
CA ALA A 119 -3.67 17.86 -3.75
C ALA A 119 -4.65 17.83 -4.95
N THR A 120 -5.37 18.93 -5.15
CA THR A 120 -6.34 19.13 -6.26
C THR A 120 -5.69 19.22 -7.65
N ASN A 121 -4.38 19.44 -7.74
CA ASN A 121 -3.61 19.38 -8.99
C ASN A 121 -2.28 18.64 -8.78
N PRO A 122 -2.34 17.30 -8.65
CA PRO A 122 -1.17 16.46 -8.33
C PRO A 122 -0.27 16.27 -9.56
N LYS A 123 1.01 15.99 -9.31
CA LYS A 123 2.05 15.76 -10.33
C LYS A 123 2.80 14.46 -10.05
N GLY A 124 3.42 13.87 -11.07
CA GLY A 124 4.25 12.67 -10.94
C GLY A 124 4.00 11.64 -12.04
N GLY A 125 4.84 10.60 -12.08
CA GLY A 125 4.81 9.54 -13.10
C GLY A 125 3.57 8.62 -13.09
N VAL A 126 2.64 8.86 -12.17
CA VAL A 126 1.31 8.23 -12.15
C VAL A 126 0.35 8.86 -13.17
N PHE A 127 0.62 10.07 -13.66
CA PHE A 127 -0.11 10.67 -14.77
C PHE A 127 0.71 10.57 -16.05
N VAL A 128 0.10 9.99 -17.07
CA VAL A 128 0.63 9.96 -18.45
C VAL A 128 -0.22 10.92 -19.31
N PRO A 129 0.23 11.35 -20.50
CA PRO A 129 -0.51 12.31 -21.33
C PRO A 129 -1.99 11.93 -21.55
N GLU A 130 -2.27 10.62 -21.64
CA GLU A 130 -3.61 10.06 -21.80
C GLU A 130 -4.50 10.29 -20.57
N THR A 131 -3.93 10.32 -19.36
CA THR A 131 -4.67 10.48 -18.08
C THR A 131 -4.44 11.81 -17.38
N GLU A 132 -3.77 12.76 -18.04
CA GLU A 132 -3.61 14.15 -17.59
C GLU A 132 -4.97 14.82 -17.28
N HIS A 133 -6.00 14.50 -18.07
CA HIS A 133 -7.36 15.00 -17.90
C HIS A 133 -8.02 14.59 -16.57
N LEU A 134 -7.57 13.50 -15.93
CA LEU A 134 -8.11 13.04 -14.65
C LEU A 134 -7.61 13.87 -13.46
N LYS A 135 -6.54 14.67 -13.60
CA LYS A 135 -5.91 15.39 -12.48
C LYS A 135 -6.87 16.29 -11.71
N CYS A 136 -7.72 17.03 -12.43
CA CYS A 136 -8.66 17.99 -11.84
C CYS A 136 -9.77 17.34 -10.99
N GLN A 137 -10.00 16.03 -11.16
CA GLN A 137 -10.97 15.25 -10.39
C GLN A 137 -10.30 14.22 -9.48
N MET A 138 -8.97 14.07 -9.52
CA MET A 138 -8.28 12.97 -8.85
C MET A 138 -8.47 12.98 -7.33
N GLU A 139 -8.58 14.16 -6.70
CA GLU A 139 -8.88 14.28 -5.27
C GLU A 139 -10.24 13.65 -4.91
N LEU A 140 -11.27 13.89 -5.74
CA LEU A 140 -12.60 13.29 -5.58
C LEU A 140 -12.58 11.79 -5.90
N ASN A 141 -11.89 11.40 -6.97
CA ASN A 141 -11.75 10.00 -7.36
C ASN A 141 -11.04 9.17 -6.27
N VAL A 142 -10.04 9.75 -5.58
CA VAL A 142 -9.38 9.14 -4.42
C VAL A 142 -10.34 8.99 -3.23
N ILE A 143 -11.21 9.98 -2.97
CA ILE A 143 -12.22 9.89 -1.90
C ILE A 143 -13.23 8.77 -2.21
N GLU A 144 -13.74 8.70 -3.44
CA GLU A 144 -14.67 7.63 -3.85
C GLU A 144 -14.00 6.25 -3.83
N ALA A 145 -12.77 6.15 -4.33
CA ALA A 145 -11.96 4.93 -4.32
C ALA A 145 -11.72 4.43 -2.88
N ASN A 146 -11.34 5.33 -1.97
CA ASN A 146 -11.15 5.01 -0.56
C ASN A 146 -12.44 4.54 0.12
N PHE A 147 -13.57 5.20 -0.15
CA PHE A 147 -14.87 4.78 0.36
C PHE A 147 -15.23 3.38 -0.15
N CYS A 148 -15.14 3.14 -1.46
CA CYS A 148 -15.43 1.83 -2.05
C CYS A 148 -14.52 0.73 -1.50
N ALA A 149 -13.22 1.00 -1.34
CA ALA A 149 -12.26 0.03 -0.81
C ALA A 149 -12.50 -0.28 0.67
N ARG A 150 -12.86 0.73 1.47
CA ARG A 150 -13.24 0.57 2.88
C ARG A 150 -14.46 -0.33 3.04
N GLU A 151 -15.54 -0.06 2.32
CA GLU A 151 -16.78 -0.84 2.46
C GLU A 151 -16.56 -2.28 1.98
N LEU A 152 -15.89 -2.48 0.84
CA LEU A 152 -15.52 -3.83 0.36
C LEU A 152 -14.58 -4.58 1.31
N ALA A 153 -13.63 -3.91 1.97
CA ALA A 153 -12.78 -4.55 2.97
C ALA A 153 -13.61 -5.05 4.17
N ALA A 154 -14.49 -4.20 4.70
CA ALA A 154 -15.37 -4.53 5.82
C ALA A 154 -16.38 -5.64 5.48
N GLU A 155 -16.93 -5.66 4.25
CA GLU A 155 -17.79 -6.75 3.75
C GLU A 155 -17.11 -8.13 3.76
N HIS A 156 -15.78 -8.16 3.60
CA HIS A 156 -14.98 -9.39 3.62
C HIS A 156 -14.31 -9.65 4.98
N GLY A 157 -14.62 -8.86 6.01
CA GLY A 157 -14.09 -9.02 7.37
C GLY A 157 -12.66 -8.48 7.59
N HIS A 158 -12.14 -7.66 6.67
CA HIS A 158 -10.80 -7.07 6.78
C HIS A 158 -10.82 -5.71 7.50
N ASP A 159 -9.75 -5.43 8.23
CA ASP A 159 -9.57 -4.19 8.97
C ASP A 159 -9.26 -3.01 8.04
N VAL A 160 -9.61 -1.77 8.45
CA VAL A 160 -9.37 -0.57 7.64
C VAL A 160 -8.65 0.52 8.44
N LEU A 161 -7.43 0.83 8.03
CA LEU A 161 -6.69 1.98 8.51
C LEU A 161 -6.98 3.21 7.64
N ASP A 162 -7.86 4.08 8.11
CA ASP A 162 -8.24 5.29 7.36
C ASP A 162 -7.18 6.41 7.45
N LEU A 163 -6.08 6.24 6.71
CA LEU A 163 -5.04 7.25 6.56
C LEU A 163 -5.60 8.57 5.98
N HIS A 164 -6.58 8.49 5.08
CA HIS A 164 -7.23 9.68 4.53
C HIS A 164 -7.82 10.55 5.65
N TYR A 165 -8.62 9.94 6.53
CA TYR A 165 -9.15 10.61 7.71
C TYR A 165 -8.02 11.13 8.63
N TYR A 166 -7.06 10.29 9.04
CA TYR A 166 -6.06 10.67 10.04
C TYR A 166 -5.05 11.74 9.59
N LEU A 167 -4.96 12.01 8.29
CA LEU A 167 -4.01 12.95 7.67
C LEU A 167 -4.66 14.21 7.07
N ARG A 168 -5.99 14.31 7.00
CA ARG A 168 -6.72 15.47 6.44
C ARG A 168 -6.32 16.83 7.02
N HIS A 169 -5.89 16.86 8.28
CA HIS A 169 -5.41 18.07 8.98
C HIS A 169 -3.88 18.23 8.97
N GLN A 170 -3.17 17.34 8.28
CA GLN A 170 -1.71 17.30 8.17
C GLN A 170 -1.22 17.61 6.74
N ILE A 171 -2.10 18.06 5.84
CA ILE A 171 -1.81 18.28 4.40
C ILE A 171 -0.61 19.20 4.09
N HIS A 172 -0.15 20.00 5.06
CA HIS A 172 1.09 20.79 4.99
C HIS A 172 2.36 19.92 5.03
N ARG A 173 2.23 18.62 5.28
CA ARG A 173 3.29 17.59 5.26
C ARG A 173 3.39 16.86 3.91
N ARG A 174 2.62 17.28 2.91
CA ARG A 174 2.73 16.76 1.54
C ARG A 174 3.95 17.34 0.86
N ALA A 175 4.56 16.56 -0.02
CA ALA A 175 5.57 17.06 -0.95
C ALA A 175 4.95 18.00 -1.99
N GLU A 176 5.79 18.74 -2.70
CA GLU A 176 5.38 19.73 -3.70
C GLU A 176 4.62 19.14 -4.91
N ASP A 177 4.75 17.83 -5.13
CA ASP A 177 3.98 17.10 -6.16
C ASP A 177 2.53 16.81 -5.76
N GLY A 178 2.16 17.04 -4.50
CA GLY A 178 0.80 16.86 -3.99
C GLY A 178 0.36 15.40 -3.79
N ILE A 179 1.26 14.43 -3.98
CA ILE A 179 1.01 12.99 -3.75
C ILE A 179 1.80 12.50 -2.54
N HIS A 180 3.12 12.70 -2.55
CA HIS A 180 4.01 12.16 -1.53
C HIS A 180 3.90 12.93 -0.21
N TRP A 181 4.46 12.35 0.85
CA TRP A 181 4.50 12.93 2.19
C TRP A 181 5.93 13.08 2.68
N ASP A 182 6.16 14.02 3.60
CA ASP A 182 7.44 14.19 4.27
C ASP A 182 7.69 13.06 5.30
N MET A 183 8.91 12.99 5.82
CA MET A 183 9.29 11.99 6.83
C MET A 183 8.47 12.09 8.14
N THR A 184 7.83 13.23 8.41
CA THR A 184 6.93 13.42 9.55
C THR A 184 5.57 12.78 9.28
N GLY A 185 5.04 12.95 8.07
CA GLY A 185 3.86 12.26 7.56
C GLY A 185 4.04 10.75 7.61
N HIS A 186 5.12 10.22 7.02
CA HIS A 186 5.43 8.79 7.06
C HIS A 186 5.58 8.25 8.48
N ARG A 187 6.27 8.97 9.38
CA ARG A 187 6.34 8.57 10.80
C ARG A 187 4.97 8.52 11.46
N ARG A 188 4.10 9.51 11.22
CA ARG A 188 2.73 9.52 11.74
C ARG A 188 1.93 8.32 11.22
N MET A 189 2.05 7.99 9.94
CA MET A 189 1.34 6.85 9.37
C MET A 189 1.86 5.51 9.91
N SER A 190 3.18 5.33 10.03
CA SER A 190 3.75 4.12 10.67
C SER A 190 3.30 3.97 12.12
N ASN A 191 3.24 5.07 12.88
CA ASN A 191 2.70 5.04 14.24
C ASN A 191 1.22 4.67 14.29
N LEU A 192 0.41 5.14 13.34
CA LEU A 192 -1.01 4.75 13.23
C LEU A 192 -1.18 3.26 12.90
N LEU A 193 -0.37 2.73 11.98
CA LEU A 193 -0.37 1.31 11.64
C LEU A 193 0.02 0.44 12.84
N LEU A 194 1.13 0.75 13.50
CA LEU A 194 1.55 0.05 14.72
C LEU A 194 0.49 0.13 15.82
N SER A 195 -0.13 1.31 16.02
CA SER A 195 -1.21 1.47 17.00
C SER A 195 -2.43 0.63 16.65
N ASN A 196 -2.77 0.47 15.37
CA ASN A 196 -3.88 -0.35 14.92
C ASN A 196 -3.61 -1.84 15.18
N VAL A 197 -2.42 -2.34 14.84
CA VAL A 197 -1.97 -3.71 15.17
C VAL A 197 -2.00 -3.97 16.69
N PHE A 198 -1.50 -3.04 17.52
CA PHE A 198 -1.46 -3.23 18.97
C PHE A 198 -2.80 -3.03 19.69
N TYR A 199 -3.77 -2.31 19.10
CA TYR A 199 -5.03 -1.99 19.80
C TYR A 199 -6.00 -3.17 19.85
N PHE A 200 -5.98 -4.04 18.83
CA PHE A 200 -6.90 -5.18 18.75
C PHE A 200 -6.52 -6.35 19.66
N ASP A 201 -5.35 -6.30 20.31
CA ASP A 201 -4.78 -7.50 20.93
C ASP A 201 -4.32 -7.34 22.39
N PHE A 202 -5.29 -7.03 23.27
CA PHE A 202 -5.09 -7.05 24.72
C PHE A 202 -4.80 -8.45 25.31
N CYS A 203 -4.98 -9.53 24.53
CA CYS A 203 -4.72 -10.91 24.95
C CYS A 203 -3.39 -11.49 24.43
N PHE A 204 -2.87 -11.05 23.27
CA PHE A 204 -1.58 -11.54 22.72
C PHE A 204 -0.34 -10.68 23.09
N LEU A 205 -0.36 -9.95 24.21
CA LEU A 205 0.82 -9.24 24.77
C LEU A 205 2.03 -10.13 25.17
N ARG A 206 2.10 -11.37 24.65
CA ARG A 206 3.21 -12.33 24.81
C ARG A 206 3.74 -12.93 23.51
N TYR A 207 3.11 -12.72 22.34
CA TYR A 207 3.38 -13.54 21.14
C TYR A 207 3.47 -12.81 19.79
N PHE A 208 3.54 -11.47 19.75
CA PHE A 208 3.95 -10.77 18.52
C PHE A 208 5.43 -11.04 18.23
N ASN A 209 5.68 -12.09 17.44
CA ASN A 209 7.01 -12.53 16.99
C ASN A 209 7.32 -12.11 15.55
N ASP A 210 6.34 -11.63 14.78
CA ASP A 210 6.51 -11.31 13.37
C ASP A 210 5.56 -10.18 12.91
N LEU A 211 5.99 -9.41 11.90
CA LEU A 211 5.26 -8.27 11.34
C LEU A 211 5.56 -8.14 9.85
N ALA A 212 5.00 -9.03 9.03
CA ALA A 212 4.87 -8.81 7.59
C ALA A 212 3.51 -8.11 7.32
N ILE A 213 2.94 -8.07 6.12
CA ILE A 213 3.54 -7.76 4.81
C ILE A 213 3.15 -6.30 4.51
N ASN A 214 4.01 -5.50 3.88
CA ASN A 214 3.61 -4.19 3.34
C ASN A 214 3.45 -4.27 1.81
N PHE A 215 2.21 -4.22 1.34
CA PHE A 215 1.86 -3.99 -0.05
C PHE A 215 1.50 -2.50 -0.23
N PHE A 216 2.44 -1.70 -0.70
CA PHE A 216 2.15 -0.33 -1.13
C PHE A 216 2.26 -0.25 -2.65
N GLN A 217 1.20 0.23 -3.31
CA GLN A 217 1.43 1.00 -4.54
C GLN A 217 2.39 2.13 -4.22
N GLY A 218 3.26 2.44 -5.18
CA GLY A 218 4.35 3.38 -4.96
C GLY A 218 3.92 4.69 -4.31
N HIS A 219 4.89 5.34 -3.65
CA HIS A 219 4.78 6.65 -3.01
C HIS A 219 4.43 6.64 -1.51
N PHE A 220 4.78 5.55 -0.80
CA PHE A 220 4.83 5.52 0.67
C PHE A 220 6.24 5.51 1.28
N LEU A 221 7.08 6.43 0.82
CA LEU A 221 8.16 7.09 1.57
C LEU A 221 8.70 8.18 0.64
N GLY A 222 8.72 9.43 1.09
CA GLY A 222 9.24 10.56 0.32
C GLY A 222 10.59 11.05 0.83
N HIS A 223 11.51 11.37 -0.08
CA HIS A 223 12.42 12.48 0.17
C HIS A 223 12.69 13.33 -1.08
N ILE A 224 12.66 14.64 -0.87
CA ILE A 224 13.16 15.66 -1.79
C ILE A 224 14.68 15.69 -1.63
N MET A 225 15.44 15.50 -2.71
CA MET A 225 16.87 15.81 -2.72
C MET A 225 17.08 17.13 -3.46
N ASN A 226 17.55 18.14 -2.74
CA ASN A 226 18.09 19.37 -3.35
C ASN A 226 19.30 19.03 -4.21
N LYS A 227 19.17 19.22 -5.52
CA LYS A 227 20.10 20.01 -6.34
C LYS A 227 19.32 20.75 -7.41
#